data_AF-A0A1X7HG99-F1
#
_entry.id   AF-A0A1X7HG99-F1
#
_cell.length_a   1.000
_cell.length_b   1.000
_cell.length_c   1.000
_cell.angle_alpha   90.00
_cell.angle_beta   90.00
_cell.angle_gamma   90.00
#
_symmetry.space_group_name_H-M   'P 1'
#
loop_
_entity.id
_entity.type
_entity.pdbx_description
1 polymer ?
#
loop_
_entity_poly.entity_id
_entity_poly.type
_entity_poly.pdbx_seq_one_letter_code
_entity_poly.pdbx_strand_id
1 'polypeptide(L)'
;MTKEDREHSPPGHGELIRLARKARNWSPETAAARLPFPYSGSSWRHIEAGSRGTGAKRVTVTGRPPVVAAMAYAVGVTSDRLEEHNPEAAEILRELERKATQTPLAPDVLNTAPAHVVRMIETALEDVDPTDRPALLRELAADYESVSRRKRRQDGAPSRPRHAG
;
A
#
# COMPACT_ATOMS: atom_id res chain seq x y z
N MET A 1 -14.01 6.05 -40.69
CA MET A 1 -13.70 5.44 -39.38
C MET A 1 -14.16 4.00 -39.44
N THR A 2 -13.24 3.07 -39.66
CA THR A 2 -13.51 1.64 -39.83
C THR A 2 -13.64 0.95 -38.47
N LYS A 3 -14.37 -0.18 -38.45
CA LYS A 3 -14.75 -0.95 -37.26
C LYS A 3 -13.55 -1.45 -36.42
N GLU A 4 -12.35 -1.49 -37.01
CA GLU A 4 -11.10 -1.99 -36.41
C GLU A 4 -10.44 -1.01 -35.42
N ASP A 5 -10.79 0.28 -35.47
CA ASP A 5 -10.25 1.28 -34.51
C ASP A 5 -10.90 1.18 -33.12
N ARG A 6 -12.08 0.55 -33.01
CA ARG A 6 -12.79 0.37 -31.72
C ARG A 6 -12.27 -0.81 -30.88
N GLU A 7 -11.53 -1.74 -31.48
CA GLU A 7 -11.00 -2.94 -30.80
C GLU A 7 -9.70 -2.66 -30.03
N HIS A 8 -9.17 -1.45 -30.18
CA HIS A 8 -7.86 -1.01 -29.72
C HIS A 8 -7.90 0.15 -28.73
N SER A 9 -9.11 0.50 -28.27
CA SER A 9 -9.28 1.45 -27.17
C SER A 9 -8.64 0.84 -25.93
N PRO A 10 -7.79 1.58 -25.17
CA PRO A 10 -7.32 1.07 -23.89
C PRO A 10 -8.55 0.64 -23.10
N PRO A 11 -8.51 -0.55 -22.46
CA PRO A 11 -9.64 -0.95 -21.64
C PRO A 11 -9.80 0.17 -20.60
N GLY A 12 -11.03 0.64 -20.35
CA GLY A 12 -11.27 1.91 -19.62
C GLY A 12 -10.48 2.03 -18.30
N HIS A 13 -10.16 0.89 -17.67
CA HIS A 13 -9.29 0.82 -16.49
C HIS A 13 -7.86 1.31 -16.73
N GLY A 14 -7.26 1.09 -17.91
CA GLY A 14 -5.91 1.53 -18.25
C GLY A 14 -5.80 3.05 -18.32
N GLU A 15 -6.82 3.72 -18.86
CA GLU A 15 -6.89 5.19 -18.87
C GLU A 15 -7.12 5.74 -17.46
N LEU A 16 -8.02 5.13 -16.69
CA LEU A 16 -8.27 5.47 -15.29
C LEU A 16 -6.98 5.41 -14.45
N ILE A 17 -6.23 4.31 -14.56
CA ILE A 17 -4.94 4.13 -13.86
C ILE A 17 -3.92 5.19 -14.33
N ARG A 18 -3.86 5.46 -15.63
CA ARG A 18 -2.97 6.48 -16.20
C ARG A 18 -3.28 7.88 -15.66
N LEU A 19 -4.56 8.24 -15.59
CA LEU A 19 -5.01 9.53 -15.09
C LEU A 19 -4.69 9.68 -13.60
N ALA A 20 -5.00 8.67 -12.79
CA ALA A 20 -4.67 8.65 -11.36
C ALA A 20 -3.15 8.75 -11.11
N ARG A 21 -2.35 8.02 -11.88
CA ARG A 21 -0.88 8.10 -11.81
C ARG A 21 -0.37 9.50 -12.15
N LYS A 22 -0.90 10.11 -13.21
CA LYS A 22 -0.53 11.48 -13.62
C LYS A 22 -0.91 12.51 -12.57
N ALA A 23 -2.07 12.38 -11.93
CA ALA A 23 -2.50 13.27 -10.84
C ALA A 23 -1.51 13.27 -9.65
N ARG A 24 -0.77 12.17 -9.47
CA ARG A 24 0.28 12.01 -8.46
C ARG A 24 1.69 12.40 -8.95
N ASN A 25 1.84 12.87 -10.18
CA ASN A 25 3.14 13.14 -10.83
C ASN A 25 4.10 11.94 -10.84
N TRP A 26 3.58 10.72 -10.92
CA TRP A 26 4.42 9.52 -10.94
C TRP A 26 4.73 9.05 -12.35
N SER A 27 5.96 8.60 -12.59
CA SER A 27 6.32 7.84 -13.78
C SER A 27 5.77 6.40 -13.69
N PRO A 28 5.61 5.68 -14.81
CA PRO A 28 5.26 4.26 -14.80
C PRO A 28 6.22 3.40 -13.98
N GLU A 29 7.52 3.71 -13.98
CA GLU A 29 8.54 3.04 -13.17
C GLU A 29 8.29 3.25 -11.69
N THR A 30 8.05 4.49 -11.29
CA THR A 30 7.80 4.88 -9.91
C THR A 30 6.49 4.28 -9.38
N ALA A 31 5.47 4.11 -10.24
CA ALA A 31 4.24 3.42 -9.88
C ALA A 31 4.45 1.90 -9.77
N ALA A 32 5.16 1.29 -10.72
CA ALA A 32 5.47 -0.14 -10.72
C ALA A 32 6.30 -0.56 -9.50
N ALA A 33 7.23 0.28 -9.04
CA ALA A 33 8.06 0.04 -7.86
C ALA A 33 7.25 -0.04 -6.55
N ARG A 34 6.00 0.43 -6.53
CA ARG A 34 5.10 0.35 -5.36
C ARG A 34 4.25 -0.90 -5.32
N LEU A 35 4.32 -1.74 -6.35
CA LEU A 35 3.61 -3.02 -6.33
C LEU A 35 4.31 -4.01 -5.38
N PRO A 36 3.56 -4.91 -4.73
CA PRO A 36 4.14 -5.89 -3.79
C PRO A 36 4.93 -7.00 -4.49
N PHE A 37 4.98 -7.02 -5.82
CA PHE A 37 5.73 -7.97 -6.63
C PHE A 37 6.56 -7.23 -7.69
N PRO A 38 7.69 -7.82 -8.16
CA PRO A 38 8.49 -7.23 -9.21
C PRO A 38 7.66 -6.99 -10.47
N TYR A 39 7.60 -5.74 -10.91
CA TYR A 39 6.84 -5.35 -12.09
C TYR A 39 7.58 -4.28 -12.89
N SER A 40 7.57 -4.39 -14.22
CA SER A 40 8.31 -3.47 -15.08
C SER A 40 7.48 -2.25 -15.48
N GLY A 41 8.11 -1.08 -15.57
CA GLY A 41 7.47 0.13 -16.09
C GLY A 41 7.03 0.00 -17.55
N SER A 42 7.66 -0.88 -18.33
CA SER A 42 7.23 -1.20 -19.71
C SER A 42 5.91 -1.99 -19.72
N SER A 43 5.79 -3.03 -18.89
CA SER A 43 4.54 -3.79 -18.72
C SER A 43 3.41 -2.90 -18.22
N TRP A 44 3.72 -1.98 -17.30
CA TRP A 44 2.77 -0.97 -16.83
C TRP A 44 2.22 -0.13 -17.98
N ARG A 45 3.11 0.41 -18.84
CA ARG A 45 2.70 1.20 -20.02
C ARG A 45 1.84 0.40 -21.00
N HIS A 46 2.13 -0.88 -21.20
CA HIS A 46 1.34 -1.71 -22.10
C HIS A 46 -0.11 -1.90 -21.60
N ILE A 47 -0.30 -2.06 -20.29
CA ILE A 47 -1.64 -2.14 -19.69
C ILE A 47 -2.36 -0.79 -19.80
N GLU A 48 -1.69 0.33 -19.49
CA GLU A 48 -2.28 1.66 -19.67
C GLU A 48 -2.67 1.96 -21.12
N ALA A 49 -1.86 1.50 -22.08
CA ALA A 49 -2.12 1.66 -23.51
C ALA A 49 -3.09 0.62 -24.07
N GLY A 50 -3.48 -0.39 -23.28
CA GLY A 50 -4.28 -1.52 -23.72
C GLY A 50 -3.61 -2.39 -24.80
N SER A 51 -2.33 -2.19 -25.09
CA SER A 51 -1.65 -2.88 -26.18
C SER A 51 -0.12 -2.84 -26.06
N ARG A 52 0.53 -3.78 -26.73
CA ARG A 52 1.99 -3.85 -26.90
C ARG A 52 2.36 -4.03 -28.37
N GLY A 53 3.56 -3.59 -28.74
CA GLY A 53 4.07 -3.67 -30.12
C GLY A 53 3.62 -2.49 -30.99
N THR A 54 4.07 -2.48 -32.24
CA THR A 54 3.92 -1.35 -33.16
C THR A 54 3.31 -1.80 -34.48
N GLY A 55 2.41 -0.99 -35.05
CA GLY A 55 1.82 -1.21 -36.38
C GLY A 55 1.07 -2.54 -36.48
N ALA A 56 1.32 -3.30 -37.55
CA ALA A 56 0.66 -4.57 -37.83
C ALA A 56 0.93 -5.70 -36.80
N LYS A 57 1.88 -5.50 -35.86
CA LYS A 57 2.20 -6.48 -34.79
C LYS A 57 1.64 -6.05 -33.42
N ARG A 58 0.66 -5.16 -33.40
CA ARG A 58 0.01 -4.70 -32.17
C ARG A 58 -0.81 -5.83 -31.57
N VAL A 59 -0.57 -6.10 -30.29
CA VAL A 59 -1.29 -7.12 -29.52
C VAL A 59 -2.02 -6.43 -28.38
N THR A 60 -3.31 -6.68 -28.22
CA THR A 60 -4.12 -6.16 -27.11
C THR A 60 -3.61 -6.73 -25.77
N VAL A 61 -3.40 -5.84 -24.80
CA VAL A 61 -2.92 -6.16 -23.46
C VAL A 61 -3.83 -5.48 -22.46
N THR A 62 -4.80 -6.22 -21.95
CA THR A 62 -5.72 -5.72 -20.91
C THR A 62 -5.12 -5.85 -19.51
N GLY A 63 -4.18 -6.77 -19.31
CA GLY A 63 -3.65 -7.11 -17.99
C GLY A 63 -4.56 -8.11 -17.27
N ARG A 64 -3.96 -8.97 -16.44
CA ARG A 64 -4.73 -9.91 -15.62
C ARG A 64 -5.44 -9.15 -14.48
N PRO A 65 -6.66 -9.54 -14.09
CA PRO A 65 -7.42 -8.85 -13.04
C PRO A 65 -6.65 -8.59 -11.74
N PRO A 66 -5.86 -9.54 -11.18
CA PRO A 66 -5.05 -9.29 -9.98
C PRO A 66 -3.98 -8.20 -10.18
N VAL A 67 -3.41 -8.12 -11.38
CA VAL A 67 -2.40 -7.10 -11.72
C VAL A 67 -3.06 -5.74 -11.84
N VAL A 68 -4.22 -5.67 -12.51
CA VAL A 68 -5.00 -4.43 -12.65
C VAL A 68 -5.45 -3.91 -11.28
N ALA A 69 -5.94 -4.79 -10.40
CA ALA A 69 -6.31 -4.45 -9.03
C ALA A 69 -5.12 -3.88 -8.23
N ALA A 70 -3.95 -4.52 -8.32
CA ALA A 70 -2.75 -4.04 -7.65
C ALA A 70 -2.26 -2.68 -8.22
N MET A 71 -2.33 -2.49 -9.55
CA MET A 71 -2.02 -1.21 -10.19
C MET A 71 -2.97 -0.10 -9.73
N ALA A 72 -4.28 -0.37 -9.70
CA ALA A 72 -5.31 0.55 -9.24
C ALA A 72 -5.10 0.93 -7.76
N TYR A 73 -4.85 -0.05 -6.88
CA TYR A 73 -4.52 0.17 -5.49
C TYR A 73 -3.29 1.07 -5.33
N ALA A 74 -2.20 0.78 -6.06
CA ALA A 74 -0.96 1.55 -5.99
C ALA A 74 -1.15 3.02 -6.35
N VAL A 75 -1.99 3.34 -7.33
CA VAL A 75 -2.27 4.73 -7.75
C VAL A 75 -3.46 5.38 -7.04
N GLY A 76 -4.13 4.66 -6.14
CA GLY A 76 -5.26 5.17 -5.34
C GLY A 76 -6.58 5.27 -6.09
N VAL A 77 -6.80 4.41 -7.10
CA VAL A 77 -8.12 4.21 -7.70
C VAL A 77 -8.93 3.34 -6.75
N THR A 78 -10.20 3.69 -6.52
CA THR A 78 -11.13 2.92 -5.68
C THR A 78 -11.77 1.78 -6.45
N SER A 79 -12.17 0.74 -5.74
CA SER A 79 -12.92 -0.39 -6.30
C SER A 79 -14.18 0.03 -7.07
N ASP A 80 -14.96 0.98 -6.54
CA ASP A 80 -16.19 1.47 -7.20
C ASP A 80 -15.91 2.10 -8.57
N ARG A 81 -14.82 2.88 -8.69
CA ARG A 81 -14.41 3.46 -9.99
C ARG A 81 -13.87 2.42 -10.95
N LEU A 82 -13.29 1.34 -10.43
CA LEU A 82 -12.76 0.26 -11.24
C LEU A 82 -13.87 -0.68 -11.74
N GLU A 83 -14.97 -0.83 -11.00
CA GLU A 83 -16.09 -1.75 -11.29
C GLU A 83 -16.74 -1.46 -12.64
N GLU A 84 -16.86 -0.17 -13.02
CA GLU A 84 -17.41 0.26 -14.30
C GLU A 84 -16.61 -0.21 -15.52
N HIS A 85 -15.32 -0.54 -15.34
CA HIS A 85 -14.42 -0.89 -16.43
C HIS A 85 -13.87 -2.32 -16.33
N ASN A 86 -13.73 -2.85 -15.12
CA ASN A 86 -13.17 -4.16 -14.85
C ASN A 86 -13.74 -4.72 -13.52
N PRO A 87 -14.93 -5.33 -13.54
CA PRO A 87 -15.61 -5.80 -12.33
C PRO A 87 -14.80 -6.87 -11.58
N GLU A 88 -14.12 -7.76 -12.30
CA GLU A 88 -13.28 -8.80 -11.69
C GLU A 88 -12.09 -8.20 -10.93
N ALA A 89 -11.43 -7.17 -11.49
CA ALA A 89 -10.37 -6.46 -10.79
C ALA A 89 -10.91 -5.63 -9.61
N ALA A 90 -12.13 -5.10 -9.70
CA ALA A 90 -12.77 -4.35 -8.63
C ALA A 90 -13.07 -5.23 -7.41
N GLU A 91 -13.53 -6.47 -7.59
CA GLU A 91 -13.73 -7.41 -6.49
C GLU A 91 -12.43 -7.71 -5.74
N ILE A 92 -11.34 -7.95 -6.48
CA ILE A 92 -10.01 -8.16 -5.90
C ILE A 92 -9.56 -6.90 -5.14
N LEU A 93 -9.80 -5.72 -5.70
CA LEU A 93 -9.45 -4.45 -5.08
C LEU A 93 -10.25 -4.20 -3.78
N ARG A 94 -11.57 -4.52 -3.74
CA ARG A 94 -12.37 -4.45 -2.51
C ARG A 94 -11.76 -5.28 -1.39
N GLU A 95 -11.29 -6.48 -1.72
CA GLU A 95 -10.65 -7.35 -0.73
C GLU A 95 -9.29 -6.80 -0.27
N LEU A 96 -8.51 -6.16 -1.17
CA LEU A 96 -7.28 -5.45 -0.79
C LEU A 96 -7.57 -4.26 0.13
N GLU A 97 -8.57 -3.44 -0.19
CA GLU A 97 -9.02 -2.30 0.62
C GLU A 97 -9.51 -2.76 2.01
N ARG A 98 -10.27 -3.86 2.06
CA ARG A 98 -10.71 -4.48 3.32
C ARG A 98 -9.53 -4.94 4.16
N LYS A 99 -8.55 -5.63 3.58
CA LYS A 99 -7.34 -6.07 4.28
C LYS A 99 -6.48 -4.91 4.77
N ALA A 100 -6.38 -3.83 3.99
CA ALA A 100 -5.69 -2.61 4.41
C ALA A 100 -6.38 -1.97 5.63
N THR A 101 -7.71 -1.99 5.68
CA THR A 101 -8.51 -1.49 6.81
C THR A 101 -8.43 -2.41 8.04
N GLN A 102 -8.31 -3.72 7.84
CA GLN A 102 -8.20 -4.72 8.92
C GLN A 102 -6.77 -4.85 9.47
N THR A 103 -5.77 -4.27 8.81
CA THR A 103 -4.42 -4.19 9.35
C THR A 103 -4.43 -3.14 10.47
N PRO A 104 -4.18 -3.51 11.75
CA PRO A 104 -4.20 -2.55 12.84
C PRO A 104 -3.21 -1.43 12.57
N LEU A 105 -3.70 -0.18 12.53
CA LEU A 105 -2.89 1.02 12.34
C LEU A 105 -1.87 1.20 13.49
N ALA A 106 -2.15 0.63 14.66
CA ALA A 106 -1.24 0.56 15.78
C ALA A 106 -0.85 -0.91 16.07
N PRO A 107 0.45 -1.22 16.24
CA PRO A 107 0.88 -2.52 16.74
C PRO A 107 0.24 -2.81 18.10
N ASP A 108 -0.20 -4.06 18.33
CA ASP A 108 -0.92 -4.47 19.54
C ASP A 108 -0.21 -4.10 20.85
N VAL A 109 1.12 -3.97 20.82
CA VAL A 109 1.92 -3.57 21.99
C VAL A 109 1.55 -2.16 22.47
N LEU A 110 1.18 -1.25 21.56
CA LEU A 110 0.76 0.12 21.89
C LEU A 110 -0.63 0.14 22.54
N ASN A 111 -1.50 -0.83 22.22
CA ASN A 111 -2.79 -0.99 22.89
C ASN A 111 -2.66 -1.36 24.37
N THR A 112 -1.52 -1.94 24.76
CA THR A 112 -1.20 -2.29 26.15
C THR A 112 -0.35 -1.23 26.85
N ALA A 113 -0.05 -0.11 26.18
CA ALA A 113 0.77 0.96 26.74
C ALA A 113 0.01 1.75 27.82
N PRO A 114 0.70 2.26 28.86
CA PRO A 114 0.10 3.17 29.81
C PRO A 114 -0.49 4.41 29.14
N ALA A 115 -1.58 4.94 29.69
CA ALA A 115 -2.31 6.09 29.12
C ALA A 115 -1.43 7.32 28.83
N HIS A 116 -0.40 7.58 29.64
CA HIS A 116 0.51 8.71 29.40
C HIS A 116 1.40 8.49 28.16
N VAL A 117 1.78 7.26 27.85
CA VAL A 117 2.54 6.90 26.64
C VAL A 117 1.65 7.06 25.42
N VAL A 118 0.40 6.60 25.49
CA VAL A 118 -0.59 6.79 24.42
C VAL A 118 -0.79 8.27 24.12
N ARG A 119 -0.96 9.12 25.14
CA ARG A 119 -1.06 10.58 24.95
C ARG A 119 0.19 11.18 24.30
N MET A 120 1.38 10.73 24.66
CA MET A 120 2.62 11.20 24.00
C MET A 120 2.67 10.80 22.52
N ILE A 121 2.21 9.59 22.19
CA ILE A 121 2.14 9.11 20.80
C ILE A 121 1.11 9.92 20.02
N GLU A 122 -0.07 10.17 20.59
CA GLU A 122 -1.11 11.01 19.97
C GLU A 122 -0.58 12.41 19.67
N THR A 123 0.07 13.07 20.63
CA THR A 123 0.70 14.37 20.43
C THR A 123 1.79 14.32 19.36
N ALA A 124 2.61 13.27 19.32
CA ALA A 124 3.64 13.12 18.31
C ALA A 124 3.08 12.94 16.89
N LEU A 125 1.83 12.47 16.75
CA LEU A 125 1.17 12.24 15.47
C LEU A 125 0.36 13.45 14.95
N GLU A 126 0.16 14.50 15.77
CA GLU A 126 -0.62 15.68 15.39
C GLU A 126 -0.06 16.36 14.12
N ASP A 127 1.27 16.48 14.05
CA ASP A 127 1.97 17.16 12.93
C ASP A 127 2.42 16.21 11.81
N VAL A 128 2.12 14.91 11.91
CA VAL A 128 2.60 13.88 10.97
C VAL A 128 1.55 13.61 9.89
N ASP A 129 1.99 13.62 8.63
CA ASP A 129 1.15 13.27 7.47
C ASP A 129 0.53 11.88 7.67
N PRO A 130 -0.80 11.71 7.47
CA PRO A 130 -1.48 10.43 7.61
C PRO A 130 -0.83 9.27 6.85
N THR A 131 -0.14 9.55 5.74
CA THR A 131 0.58 8.56 4.92
C THR A 131 1.80 7.98 5.64
N ASP A 132 2.46 8.77 6.49
CA ASP A 132 3.68 8.41 7.20
C ASP A 132 3.42 7.87 8.62
N ARG A 133 2.24 8.16 9.19
CA ARG A 133 1.83 7.68 10.52
C ARG A 133 2.01 6.16 10.73
N PRO A 134 1.68 5.27 9.77
CA PRO A 134 1.86 3.84 9.97
C PRO A 134 3.32 3.41 10.14
N ALA A 135 4.27 4.11 9.50
CA ALA A 135 5.68 3.83 9.66
C ALA A 135 6.18 4.27 11.04
N LEU A 136 5.82 5.49 11.45
CA LEU A 136 6.17 6.04 12.76
C LEU A 136 5.54 5.22 13.92
N LEU A 137 4.30 4.79 13.79
CA LEU A 137 3.63 3.93 14.78
C LEU A 137 4.34 2.58 14.95
N ARG A 138 4.91 2.02 13.88
CA ARG A 138 5.71 0.78 13.96
C ARG A 138 7.03 1.01 14.67
N GLU A 139 7.69 2.13 14.42
CA GLU A 139 8.95 2.50 15.08
C GLU A 139 8.72 2.72 16.59
N LEU A 140 7.74 3.54 16.96
CA LEU A 140 7.37 3.80 18.35
C LEU A 140 6.97 2.53 19.10
N ALA A 141 6.30 1.59 18.42
CA ALA A 141 5.99 0.30 19.00
C ALA A 141 7.24 -0.55 19.28
N ALA A 142 8.20 -0.59 18.36
CA ALA A 142 9.45 -1.33 18.54
C ALA A 142 10.29 -0.77 19.70
N ASP A 143 10.34 0.56 19.83
CA ASP A 143 11.00 1.25 20.94
C ASP A 143 10.32 0.96 22.27
N TYR A 144 8.99 1.07 22.31
CA TYR A 144 8.21 0.76 23.51
C TYR A 144 8.37 -0.71 23.94
N GLU A 145 8.38 -1.64 22.98
CA GLU A 145 8.64 -3.05 23.25
C GLU A 145 10.04 -3.26 23.85
N SER A 146 11.05 -2.57 23.31
CA SER A 146 12.43 -2.65 23.81
C SER A 146 12.55 -2.13 25.25
N VAL A 147 11.93 -0.98 25.54
CA VAL A 147 11.91 -0.38 26.89
C VAL A 147 11.14 -1.26 27.87
N SER A 148 9.96 -1.75 27.49
CA SER A 148 9.14 -2.59 28.35
C SER A 148 9.80 -3.94 28.66
N ARG A 149 10.46 -4.58 27.68
CA ARG A 149 11.27 -5.79 27.91
C ARG A 149 12.43 -5.52 28.87
N ARG A 150 13.12 -4.38 28.75
CA ARG A 150 14.22 -4.01 29.64
C ARG A 150 13.75 -3.81 31.08
N LYS A 151 12.63 -3.09 31.25
CA LYS A 151 12.02 -2.86 32.56
C LYS A 151 11.60 -4.17 33.23
N ARG A 152 10.92 -5.08 32.51
CA ARG A 152 10.56 -6.41 33.02
C ARG A 152 11.78 -7.22 33.49
N ARG A 153 12.92 -7.11 32.80
CA ARG A 153 14.17 -7.78 33.23
C ARG A 153 14.78 -7.17 34.49
N GLN A 154 14.66 -5.85 34.66
CA GLN A 154 15.13 -5.16 35.86
C GLN A 154 14.24 -5.48 37.07
N ASP A 155 12.92 -5.45 36.88
CA ASP A 155 11.93 -5.75 37.93
C ASP A 155 11.95 -7.23 38.34
N GLY A 156 12.38 -8.13 37.44
CA GLY A 156 12.51 -9.57 37.70
C GLY A 156 13.89 -10.03 38.19
N ALA A 157 14.87 -9.13 38.37
CA ALA A 157 16.19 -9.51 38.84
C ALA A 157 16.20 -9.68 40.38
N PRO A 158 16.54 -10.87 40.93
CA PRO A 158 16.66 -11.03 42.36
C PRO A 158 17.78 -10.13 42.90
N SER A 159 17.46 -9.26 43.86
CA SER A 159 18.44 -8.48 44.60
C SER A 159 19.45 -9.43 45.25
N ARG A 160 20.66 -9.51 44.70
CA ARG A 160 21.76 -10.24 45.34
C ARG A 160 22.07 -9.53 46.67
N PRO A 161 21.99 -10.21 47.83
CA PRO A 161 22.38 -9.59 49.09
C PRO A 161 23.87 -9.24 49.02
N ARG A 162 24.18 -7.96 49.27
CA ARG A 162 25.56 -7.52 49.47
C ARG A 162 26.05 -8.17 50.76
N HIS A 163 26.90 -9.19 50.64
CA HIS A 163 27.66 -9.68 51.78
C HIS A 163 28.58 -8.55 52.27
N ALA A 164 28.27 -8.01 53.45
CA ALA A 164 29.19 -7.21 54.23
C ALA A 164 30.23 -8.17 54.84
N GLY A 165 31.50 -7.87 54.60
CA GLY A 165 32.64 -8.51 55.26
C GLY A 165 32.98 -7.81 56.57
#